data_AF-A0A2S5CJN4-F1
#
_entry.id   AF-A0A2S5CJN4-F1
#
_cell.length_a   1.000
_cell.length_b   1.000
_cell.length_c   1.000
_cell.angle_alpha   90.00
_cell.angle_beta   90.00
_cell.angle_gamma   90.00
#
_symmetry.space_group_name_H-M   'P 1'
#
loop_
_entity.id
_entity.type
_entity.pdbx_description
1 polymer ?
#
loop_
_entity_poly.entity_id
_entity_poly.type
_entity_poly.pdbx_seq_one_letter_code
_entity_poly.pdbx_strand_id
1 'polypeptide(L)'
;MKLTMNNTAILPLLALMAATRVHHFGSAWSLPDASLAVFFLAGLYVSQRAWLAGLLLAAGLLDYLAINQFNVSDWCMSPAYGFLIPTYAVMWLAGRYCRLFMAAGQQGWLLLMALAAASASVAFVISNGSFFLFSGRYADMPMVDYSLSVSQYFPAYVGAAVAYAVAGFAVVKAVGVLMAAVGQEKAV
;
A
#
# COMPACT_ATOMS: atom_id res chain seq x y z
N MET A 1 -2.76 15.77 -18.79
CA MET A 1 -3.02 14.32 -18.93
C MET A 1 -4.23 13.96 -18.08
N LYS A 2 -5.33 13.48 -18.69
CA LYS A 2 -6.51 13.01 -17.95
C LYS A 2 -6.16 11.73 -17.20
N LEU A 3 -6.60 11.59 -15.96
CA LEU A 3 -6.45 10.35 -15.19
C LEU A 3 -7.30 9.26 -15.87
N THR A 4 -6.66 8.27 -16.49
CA THR A 4 -7.35 7.12 -17.10
C THR A 4 -7.49 6.03 -16.05
N MET A 5 -8.72 5.65 -15.75
CA MET A 5 -8.97 4.49 -14.91
C MET A 5 -9.02 3.24 -15.76
N ASN A 6 -8.24 2.23 -15.38
CA ASN A 6 -8.25 0.95 -16.06
C ASN A 6 -8.04 -0.18 -15.05
N ASN A 7 -8.86 -1.22 -15.14
CA ASN A 7 -8.69 -2.40 -14.30
C ASN A 7 -7.39 -3.15 -14.61
N THR A 8 -6.76 -2.97 -15.77
CA THR A 8 -5.46 -3.59 -16.09
C THR A 8 -4.33 -3.14 -15.15
N ALA A 9 -4.45 -1.97 -14.51
CA ALA A 9 -3.48 -1.51 -13.52
C ALA A 9 -3.36 -2.45 -12.32
N ILE A 10 -4.33 -3.34 -12.10
CA ILE A 10 -4.28 -4.32 -11.01
C ILE A 10 -3.15 -5.34 -11.18
N LEU A 11 -2.80 -5.72 -12.40
CA LEU A 11 -1.80 -6.75 -12.67
C LEU A 11 -0.40 -6.35 -12.18
N PRO A 12 0.18 -5.20 -12.58
CA PRO A 12 1.47 -4.78 -12.06
C PRO A 12 1.44 -4.51 -10.55
N LEU A 13 0.29 -4.07 -10.00
CA LEU A 13 0.13 -3.86 -8.56
C LEU A 13 0.15 -5.17 -7.77
N LEU A 14 -0.54 -6.21 -8.26
CA LEU A 14 -0.49 -7.55 -7.67
C LEU A 14 0.91 -8.15 -7.74
N ALA A 15 1.60 -7.99 -8.88
CA ALA A 15 2.97 -8.45 -9.04
C ALA A 15 3.94 -7.74 -8.07
N LEU A 16 3.81 -6.42 -7.91
CA LEU A 16 4.60 -5.64 -6.96
C LEU A 16 4.34 -6.09 -5.50
N MET A 17 3.08 -6.31 -5.14
CA MET A 17 2.72 -6.80 -3.81
C MET A 17 3.31 -8.20 -3.56
N ALA A 18 3.19 -9.12 -4.51
CA ALA A 18 3.76 -10.46 -4.38
C ALA A 18 5.29 -10.43 -4.24
N ALA A 19 5.98 -9.59 -5.03
CA ALA A 19 7.44 -9.48 -5.02
C ALA A 19 8.00 -8.90 -3.71
N THR A 20 7.24 -8.07 -3.01
CA THR A 20 7.70 -7.38 -1.79
C THR A 20 7.15 -8.00 -0.51
N ARG A 21 5.98 -8.63 -0.53
CA ARG A 21 5.31 -9.14 0.68
C ARG A 21 5.84 -10.51 1.15
N VAL A 22 6.21 -11.39 0.22
CA VAL A 22 6.55 -12.79 0.54
C VAL A 22 7.94 -12.95 1.16
N HIS A 23 8.83 -11.96 1.04
CA HIS A 23 10.25 -12.07 1.43
C HIS A 23 10.72 -11.02 2.45
N HIS A 24 9.79 -10.35 3.14
CA HIS A 24 10.13 -9.23 4.03
C HIS A 24 10.77 -9.63 5.37
N PHE A 25 10.73 -10.91 5.74
CA PHE A 25 11.27 -11.37 7.02
C PHE A 25 12.69 -11.94 6.84
N GLY A 26 13.71 -11.08 7.00
CA GLY A 26 15.01 -11.53 7.51
C GLY A 26 16.20 -11.66 6.53
N SER A 27 16.17 -11.05 5.35
CA SER A 27 17.39 -10.94 4.51
C SER A 27 17.79 -9.48 4.28
N ALA A 28 19.10 -9.19 4.35
CA ALA A 28 19.70 -7.87 4.10
C ALA A 28 19.41 -7.28 2.70
N TRP A 29 18.74 -8.05 1.83
CA TRP A 29 18.44 -7.75 0.44
C TRP A 29 16.93 -7.62 0.15
N SER A 30 16.07 -7.66 1.18
CA SER A 30 14.61 -7.59 1.00
C SER A 30 14.11 -6.14 0.84
N LEU A 31 13.45 -5.86 -0.28
CA LEU A 31 12.82 -4.56 -0.59
C LEU A 31 11.62 -4.31 0.31
N PRO A 32 11.43 -3.10 0.92
CA PRO A 32 10.26 -2.72 1.74
C PRO A 32 8.91 -3.21 1.19
N ASP A 33 8.01 -3.68 2.07
CA ASP A 33 6.67 -4.13 1.67
C ASP A 33 5.90 -2.97 0.99
N ALA A 34 5.49 -3.18 -0.26
CA ALA A 34 4.80 -2.17 -1.06
C ALA A 34 3.27 -2.18 -0.86
N SER A 35 2.72 -3.06 -0.04
CA SER A 35 1.27 -3.32 0.09
C SER A 35 0.47 -2.04 0.33
N LEU A 36 0.88 -1.17 1.26
CA LEU A 36 0.18 0.08 1.53
C LEU A 36 0.07 0.98 0.30
N ALA A 37 1.18 1.11 -0.44
CA ALA A 37 1.21 1.87 -1.69
C ALA A 37 0.38 1.18 -2.78
N VAL A 38 0.37 -0.15 -2.83
CA VAL A 38 -0.47 -0.93 -3.76
C VAL A 38 -1.95 -0.64 -3.52
N PHE A 39 -2.44 -0.68 -2.28
CA PHE A 39 -3.83 -0.33 -1.98
C PHE A 39 -4.16 1.13 -2.32
N PHE A 40 -3.24 2.06 -2.03
CA PHE A 40 -3.40 3.47 -2.40
C PHE A 40 -3.47 3.69 -3.91
N LEU A 41 -2.52 3.13 -4.67
CA LEU A 41 -2.47 3.25 -6.13
C LEU A 41 -3.65 2.51 -6.80
N ALA A 42 -4.09 1.39 -6.24
CA ALA A 42 -5.31 0.73 -6.71
C ALA A 42 -6.54 1.62 -6.51
N GLY A 43 -6.66 2.28 -5.36
CA GLY A 43 -7.67 3.30 -5.13
C GLY A 43 -7.64 4.41 -6.19
N LEU A 44 -6.43 4.86 -6.57
CA LEU A 44 -6.24 5.92 -7.55
C LEU A 44 -6.59 5.49 -9.00
N TYR A 45 -6.15 4.29 -9.42
CA TYR A 45 -6.14 3.89 -10.84
C TYR A 45 -7.18 2.82 -11.22
N VAL A 46 -7.66 2.01 -10.27
CA VAL A 46 -8.59 0.90 -10.54
C VAL A 46 -10.04 1.36 -10.38
N SER A 47 -10.84 1.23 -11.44
CA SER A 47 -12.21 1.75 -11.48
C SER A 47 -13.14 0.95 -10.57
N GLN A 48 -13.07 -0.38 -10.67
CA GLN A 48 -13.97 -1.31 -10.00
C GLN A 48 -13.64 -1.47 -8.51
N ARG A 49 -14.64 -1.27 -7.67
CA ARG A 49 -14.49 -1.30 -6.19
C ARG A 49 -14.27 -2.71 -5.64
N ALA A 50 -14.70 -3.74 -6.36
CA ALA A 50 -14.53 -5.14 -5.96
C ALA A 50 -13.05 -5.55 -5.82
N TRP A 51 -12.14 -4.83 -6.49
CA TRP A 51 -10.70 -5.07 -6.36
C TRP A 51 -10.16 -4.79 -4.96
N LEU A 52 -10.89 -4.10 -4.08
CA LEU A 52 -10.49 -3.97 -2.67
C LEU A 52 -10.50 -5.34 -2.00
N ALA A 53 -11.59 -6.09 -2.16
CA ALA A 53 -11.68 -7.46 -1.70
C ALA A 53 -10.65 -8.35 -2.40
N GLY A 54 -10.45 -8.17 -3.71
CA GLY A 54 -9.43 -8.90 -4.46
C GLY A 54 -8.01 -8.72 -3.91
N LEU A 55 -7.61 -7.49 -3.59
CA LEU A 55 -6.31 -7.20 -2.99
C LEU A 55 -6.20 -7.73 -1.55
N LEU A 56 -7.27 -7.65 -0.75
CA LEU A 56 -7.29 -8.23 0.59
C LEU A 56 -7.11 -9.75 0.56
N LEU A 57 -7.81 -10.43 -0.36
CA LEU A 57 -7.66 -11.87 -0.58
C LEU A 57 -6.24 -12.22 -1.05
N ALA A 58 -5.68 -11.42 -1.96
CA ALA A 58 -4.31 -11.62 -2.42
C ALA A 58 -3.29 -11.42 -1.29
N ALA A 59 -3.45 -10.40 -0.44
CA ALA A 59 -2.60 -10.18 0.73
C ALA A 59 -2.65 -11.37 1.70
N GLY A 60 -3.85 -11.86 2.02
CA GLY A 60 -4.02 -13.04 2.87
C GLY A 60 -3.44 -14.32 2.27
N LEU A 61 -3.58 -14.51 0.94
CA LEU A 61 -2.98 -15.64 0.24
C LEU A 61 -1.45 -15.57 0.27
N LEU A 62 -0.86 -14.39 0.06
CA LEU A 62 0.59 -14.20 0.11
C LEU A 62 1.14 -14.48 1.52
N ASP A 63 0.42 -14.05 2.57
CA ASP A 63 0.81 -14.35 3.96
C ASP A 63 0.68 -15.85 4.26
N TYR A 64 -0.37 -16.51 3.77
CA TYR A 64 -0.52 -17.97 3.87
C TYR A 64 0.65 -18.70 3.18
N LEU A 65 1.04 -18.29 1.98
CA LEU A 65 2.17 -18.88 1.26
C LEU A 65 3.49 -18.60 1.98
N ALA A 66 3.71 -17.40 2.48
CA ALA A 66 4.88 -17.03 3.27
C ALA A 66 5.08 -17.99 4.46
N ILE A 67 4.01 -18.25 5.21
CA ILE A 67 4.05 -19.15 6.38
C ILE A 67 4.26 -20.60 5.97
N ASN A 68 3.44 -21.12 5.04
CA ASN A 68 3.38 -22.55 4.76
C ASN A 68 4.43 -23.05 3.76
N GLN A 69 4.98 -22.16 2.91
CA GLN A 69 5.92 -22.54 1.84
C GLN A 69 7.31 -21.95 2.07
N PHE A 70 7.42 -20.81 2.75
CA PHE A 70 8.68 -20.10 2.96
C PHE A 70 9.14 -20.05 4.43
N ASN A 71 8.48 -20.81 5.31
CA ASN A 71 8.81 -20.92 6.74
C ASN A 71 8.85 -19.58 7.48
N VAL A 72 8.05 -18.61 7.04
CA VAL A 72 7.88 -17.35 7.78
C VAL A 72 7.08 -17.61 9.05
N SER A 73 7.49 -17.01 10.16
CA SER A 73 6.77 -17.14 11.43
C SER A 73 5.33 -16.63 11.32
N ASP A 74 4.39 -17.37 11.92
CA ASP A 74 3.00 -16.97 12.07
C ASP A 74 2.77 -15.98 13.24
N TRP A 75 3.83 -15.38 13.79
CA TRP A 75 3.75 -14.42 14.89
C TRP A 75 2.85 -13.21 14.61
N CYS A 76 2.51 -12.89 13.37
CA CYS A 76 1.53 -11.82 13.10
C CYS A 76 0.08 -12.33 13.01
N MET A 77 -0.12 -13.64 12.91
CA MET A 77 -1.44 -14.26 12.85
C MET A 77 -2.06 -14.26 14.26
N SER A 78 -3.15 -13.51 14.41
CA SER A 78 -3.92 -13.35 15.66
C SER A 78 -5.28 -12.72 15.35
N PRO A 79 -6.20 -12.60 16.33
CA PRO A 79 -7.47 -11.91 16.10
C PRO A 79 -7.30 -10.48 15.56
N ALA A 80 -6.20 -9.81 15.92
CA ALA A 80 -5.85 -8.49 15.39
C ALA A 80 -5.64 -8.46 13.85
N TYR A 81 -5.34 -9.59 13.20
CA TYR A 81 -5.10 -9.65 11.76
C TYR A 81 -6.30 -9.15 10.93
N GLY A 82 -7.53 -9.30 11.44
CA GLY A 82 -8.73 -8.76 10.82
C GLY A 82 -8.71 -7.22 10.65
N PHE A 83 -7.95 -6.50 11.47
CA PHE A 83 -7.80 -5.05 11.39
C PHE A 83 -6.91 -4.59 10.23
N LEU A 84 -6.28 -5.52 9.49
CA LEU A 84 -5.69 -5.20 8.20
C LEU A 84 -6.74 -4.73 7.18
N ILE A 85 -8.01 -5.15 7.33
CA ILE A 85 -9.11 -4.67 6.49
C ILE A 85 -9.26 -3.14 6.57
N PRO A 86 -9.51 -2.52 7.75
CA PRO A 86 -9.57 -1.07 7.85
C PRO A 86 -8.22 -0.38 7.57
N THR A 87 -7.10 -1.02 7.91
CA THR A 87 -5.74 -0.52 7.58
C THR A 87 -5.55 -0.31 6.07
N TYR A 88 -5.96 -1.28 5.26
CA TYR A 88 -5.85 -1.16 3.80
C TYR A 88 -6.99 -0.37 3.17
N ALA A 89 -8.18 -0.37 3.78
CA ALA A 89 -9.30 0.44 3.33
C ALA A 89 -8.99 1.94 3.41
N VAL A 90 -8.30 2.42 4.46
CA VAL A 90 -7.93 3.84 4.55
C VAL A 90 -6.96 4.26 3.45
N MET A 91 -5.97 3.40 3.12
CA MET A 91 -5.04 3.63 2.00
C MET A 91 -5.81 3.72 0.68
N TRP A 92 -6.69 2.76 0.42
CA TRP A 92 -7.50 2.72 -0.79
C TRP A 92 -8.40 3.96 -0.92
N LEU A 93 -9.09 4.35 0.15
CA LEU A 93 -9.98 5.51 0.15
C LEU A 93 -9.22 6.80 -0.10
N ALA A 94 -8.04 6.98 0.49
CA ALA A 94 -7.17 8.11 0.23
C ALA A 94 -6.75 8.18 -1.25
N GLY A 95 -6.37 7.04 -1.84
CA GLY A 95 -6.11 6.93 -3.27
C GLY A 95 -7.30 7.31 -4.15
N ARG A 96 -8.52 6.87 -3.78
CA ARG A 96 -9.74 7.29 -4.50
C ARG A 96 -10.01 8.78 -4.35
N TYR A 97 -9.77 9.35 -3.17
CA TYR A 97 -9.98 10.77 -2.91
C TYR A 97 -9.06 11.65 -3.77
N CYS A 98 -7.80 11.23 -4.00
CA CYS A 98 -6.88 11.90 -4.92
C CYS A 98 -7.48 12.13 -6.33
N ARG A 99 -8.38 11.26 -6.79
CA ARG A 99 -8.99 11.36 -8.13
C ARG A 99 -9.76 12.65 -8.35
N LEU A 100 -10.39 13.19 -7.30
CA LEU A 100 -11.17 14.43 -7.37
C LEU A 100 -10.29 15.62 -7.78
N PHE A 101 -9.06 15.65 -7.26
CA PHE A 101 -8.12 16.76 -7.46
C PHE A 101 -7.29 16.56 -8.73
N MET A 102 -7.00 15.33 -9.10
CA MET A 102 -6.28 15.03 -10.34
C MET A 102 -7.10 15.29 -11.60
N ALA A 103 -8.43 15.24 -11.50
CA ALA A 103 -9.33 15.65 -12.57
C ALA A 103 -9.31 17.17 -12.84
N ALA A 104 -8.97 17.98 -11.82
CA ALA A 104 -8.99 19.44 -11.86
C ALA A 104 -7.71 20.09 -12.46
N GLY A 105 -6.77 19.29 -12.99
CA GLY A 105 -5.62 19.79 -13.75
C GLY A 105 -4.45 20.36 -12.95
N GLN A 106 -4.57 20.48 -11.62
CA GLN A 106 -3.43 20.86 -10.77
C GLN A 106 -2.46 19.67 -10.61
N GLN A 107 -1.16 19.98 -10.61
CA GLN A 107 -0.08 19.00 -10.43
C GLN A 107 -0.15 18.40 -9.02
N GLY A 108 -0.98 17.37 -8.85
CA GLY A 108 -1.34 16.74 -7.57
C GLY A 108 -0.25 15.91 -6.89
N TRP A 109 1.03 16.21 -7.11
CA TRP A 109 2.14 15.50 -6.48
C TRP A 109 2.17 15.73 -4.96
N LEU A 110 2.11 17.00 -4.53
CA LEU A 110 2.10 17.35 -3.11
C LEU A 110 0.90 16.74 -2.39
N LEU A 111 -0.28 16.81 -3.01
CA LEU A 111 -1.50 16.22 -2.44
C LEU A 111 -1.41 14.69 -2.38
N LEU A 112 -0.88 14.04 -3.42
CA LEU A 112 -0.66 12.60 -3.43
C LEU A 112 0.29 12.18 -2.31
N MET A 113 1.41 12.89 -2.15
CA MET A 113 2.38 12.64 -1.08
C MET A 113 1.75 12.85 0.30
N ALA A 114 1.03 13.96 0.48
CA ALA A 114 0.37 14.28 1.75
C ALA A 114 -0.70 13.23 2.12
N LEU A 115 -1.54 12.82 1.16
CA LEU A 115 -2.57 11.81 1.39
C LEU A 115 -1.98 10.43 1.60
N ALA A 116 -0.91 10.06 0.87
CA ALA A 116 -0.20 8.81 1.10
C ALA A 116 0.43 8.79 2.50
N ALA A 117 1.09 9.88 2.91
CA ALA A 117 1.68 9.99 4.25
C ALA A 117 0.62 9.96 5.36
N ALA A 118 -0.46 10.72 5.21
CA ALA A 118 -1.54 10.79 6.20
C ALA A 118 -2.26 9.45 6.34
N SER A 119 -2.64 8.82 5.21
CA SER A 119 -3.29 7.50 5.25
C SER A 119 -2.37 6.41 5.78
N ALA A 120 -1.07 6.42 5.43
CA ALA A 120 -0.10 5.49 5.99
C ALA A 120 0.09 5.70 7.50
N SER A 121 0.05 6.94 7.98
CA SER A 121 0.12 7.24 9.41
C SER A 121 -1.10 6.69 10.16
N VAL A 122 -2.30 6.85 9.59
CA VAL A 122 -3.53 6.26 10.15
C VAL A 122 -3.47 4.73 10.10
N ALA A 123 -3.01 4.17 9.00
CA ALA A 123 -2.82 2.72 8.84
C ALA A 123 -1.86 2.17 9.91
N PHE A 124 -0.74 2.86 10.19
CA PHE A 124 0.20 2.48 11.23
C PHE A 124 -0.46 2.41 12.62
N VAL A 125 -1.30 3.41 12.95
CA VAL A 125 -2.02 3.46 14.23
C VAL A 125 -3.05 2.34 14.32
N ILE A 126 -3.83 2.09 13.25
CA ILE A 126 -4.81 1.01 13.22
C ILE A 126 -4.10 -0.34 13.39
N SER A 127 -3.04 -0.61 12.61
CA SER A 127 -2.37 -1.90 12.64
C SER A 127 -1.67 -2.16 13.98
N ASN A 128 -0.87 -1.22 14.48
CA ASN A 128 -0.16 -1.40 15.75
C ASN A 128 -1.09 -1.34 16.96
N GLY A 129 -2.05 -0.40 16.95
CA GLY A 129 -3.03 -0.29 18.04
C GLY A 129 -3.90 -1.53 18.15
N SER A 130 -4.38 -2.07 17.02
CA SER A 130 -5.15 -3.32 17.04
C SER A 130 -4.29 -4.52 17.44
N PHE A 131 -3.02 -4.58 17.04
CA PHE A 131 -2.11 -5.64 17.45
C PHE A 131 -1.84 -5.60 18.96
N PHE A 132 -1.56 -4.43 19.52
CA PHE A 132 -1.41 -4.25 20.96
C PHE A 132 -2.64 -4.74 21.73
N LEU A 133 -3.84 -4.30 21.32
CA LEU A 133 -5.08 -4.56 22.04
C LEU A 133 -5.61 -5.99 21.87
N PHE A 134 -5.46 -6.59 20.68
CA PHE A 134 -6.20 -7.82 20.31
C PHE A 134 -5.31 -8.99 19.91
N SER A 135 -3.98 -8.85 19.88
CA SER A 135 -3.10 -9.99 19.53
C SER A 135 -2.92 -11.00 20.65
N GLY A 136 -3.11 -10.59 21.91
CA GLY A 136 -2.77 -11.40 23.10
C GLY A 136 -1.27 -11.44 23.43
N ARG A 137 -0.42 -10.68 22.73
CA ARG A 137 1.06 -10.73 22.89
C ARG A 137 1.63 -9.74 23.90
N TYR A 138 0.87 -8.70 24.23
CA TYR A 138 1.35 -7.58 25.05
C TYR A 138 0.42 -7.28 26.23
N ALA A 139 -0.29 -8.29 26.74
CA ALA A 139 -1.30 -8.11 27.80
C ALA A 139 -0.76 -7.41 29.06
N ASP A 140 0.51 -7.67 29.41
CA ASP A 140 1.16 -7.12 30.60
C ASP A 140 2.00 -5.86 30.32
N MET A 141 2.06 -5.40 29.06
CA MET A 141 2.86 -4.25 28.66
C MET A 141 2.04 -2.96 28.72
N PRO A 142 2.48 -1.91 29.43
CA PRO A 142 1.83 -0.61 29.38
C PRO A 142 1.79 -0.03 27.96
N MET A 143 0.68 0.61 27.59
CA MET A 143 0.48 1.18 26.25
C MET A 143 1.57 2.18 25.85
N VAL A 144 2.09 2.95 26.81
CA VAL A 144 3.18 3.92 26.57
C VAL A 144 4.47 3.21 26.16
N ASP A 145 4.82 2.13 26.86
CA ASP A 145 6.03 1.35 26.57
C ASP A 145 5.92 0.66 25.20
N TYR A 146 4.74 0.11 24.88
CA TYR A 146 4.46 -0.41 23.55
C TYR A 146 4.61 0.68 22.48
N SER A 147 4.00 1.85 22.69
CA SER A 147 4.04 2.96 21.74
C SER A 147 5.47 3.45 21.47
N LEU A 148 6.29 3.56 22.51
CA LEU A 148 7.70 3.89 22.39
C LEU A 148 8.45 2.80 21.61
N SER A 149 8.21 1.53 21.92
CA SER A 149 8.87 0.39 21.25
C SER A 149 8.59 0.33 19.75
N VAL A 150 7.38 0.72 19.31
CA VAL A 150 6.99 0.69 17.89
C VAL A 150 7.26 2.00 17.15
N SER A 151 7.44 3.12 17.86
CA SER A 151 7.65 4.44 17.25
C SER A 151 8.83 4.49 16.28
N GLN A 152 9.88 3.70 16.52
CA GLN A 152 11.05 3.57 15.65
C GLN A 152 10.70 3.04 14.24
N TYR A 153 9.61 2.28 14.09
CA TYR A 153 9.18 1.72 12.81
C TYR A 153 8.37 2.71 11.96
N PHE A 154 7.82 3.76 12.58
CA PHE A 154 6.93 4.72 11.92
C PHE A 154 7.57 5.40 10.70
N PRO A 155 8.81 5.94 10.76
CA PRO A 155 9.41 6.62 9.62
C PRO A 155 9.61 5.69 8.42
N ALA A 156 10.07 4.45 8.66
CA ALA A 156 10.27 3.47 7.58
C ALA A 156 8.93 3.02 6.98
N TYR A 157 7.91 2.81 7.82
CA TYR A 157 6.57 2.39 7.40
C TYR A 157 5.89 3.44 6.49
N VAL A 158 5.87 4.70 6.94
CA VAL A 158 5.28 5.80 6.16
C VAL A 158 6.16 6.15 4.96
N GLY A 159 7.48 6.17 5.14
CA GLY A 159 8.45 6.48 4.09
C GLY A 159 8.37 5.52 2.91
N ALA A 160 8.30 4.21 3.16
CA ALA A 160 8.15 3.19 2.12
C ALA A 160 6.82 3.37 1.35
N ALA A 161 5.71 3.58 2.07
CA ALA A 161 4.41 3.80 1.45
C ALA A 161 4.41 5.03 0.51
N VAL A 162 4.98 6.15 0.96
CA VAL A 162 5.10 7.37 0.14
C VAL A 162 6.03 7.14 -1.04
N ALA A 163 7.19 6.52 -0.84
CA ALA A 163 8.17 6.28 -1.89
C ALA A 163 7.58 5.44 -3.03
N TYR A 164 6.93 4.30 -2.71
CA TYR A 164 6.28 3.46 -3.71
C TYR A 164 5.09 4.16 -4.39
N ALA A 165 4.29 4.94 -3.65
CA ALA A 165 3.18 5.69 -4.23
C ALA A 165 3.66 6.75 -5.23
N VAL A 166 4.71 7.50 -4.88
CA VAL A 166 5.34 8.50 -5.76
C VAL A 166 5.97 7.83 -6.98
N ALA A 167 6.71 6.74 -6.79
CA ALA A 167 7.34 6.00 -7.88
C ALA A 167 6.29 5.43 -8.85
N GLY A 168 5.23 4.79 -8.32
CA GLY A 168 4.14 4.27 -9.15
C GLY A 168 3.43 5.38 -9.94
N PHE A 169 3.18 6.52 -9.30
CA PHE A 169 2.61 7.69 -9.96
C PHE A 169 3.52 8.25 -11.06
N ALA A 170 4.83 8.32 -10.81
CA ALA A 170 5.84 8.76 -11.77
C ALA A 170 5.89 7.85 -13.02
N VAL A 171 5.90 6.53 -12.81
CA VAL A 171 5.89 5.55 -13.90
C VAL A 171 4.67 5.73 -14.79
N VAL A 172 3.47 5.88 -14.21
CA VAL A 172 2.25 6.08 -15.00
C VAL A 172 2.32 7.37 -15.82
N LYS A 173 2.84 8.47 -15.26
CA LYS A 173 3.03 9.71 -16.01
C LYS A 173 4.06 9.58 -17.12
N ALA A 174 5.19 8.93 -16.87
CA ALA A 174 6.24 8.70 -17.86
C ALA A 174 5.71 7.87 -19.04
N VAL A 175 5.00 6.76 -18.76
CA VAL A 175 4.36 5.94 -19.79
C VAL A 175 3.34 6.76 -20.60
N GLY A 176 2.53 7.59 -19.93
CA GLY A 176 1.58 8.46 -20.62
C GLY A 176 2.23 9.46 -21.58
N VAL A 177 3.37 10.05 -21.19
CA VAL A 177 4.16 10.96 -22.05
C VAL A 177 4.76 10.21 -23.24
N LEU A 178 5.37 9.04 -23.00
CA LEU A 178 5.97 8.22 -24.05
C LEU A 178 4.93 7.76 -25.09
N MET A 179 3.76 7.30 -24.63
CA MET A 179 2.67 6.88 -25.52
C MET A 179 2.12 8.05 -26.36
N ALA A 180 2.09 9.26 -25.80
CA ALA A 180 1.71 10.46 -26.56
C ALA A 180 2.75 10.80 -27.62
N ALA A 181 4.05 10.71 -27.31
CA ALA A 181 5.13 10.98 -28.26
C ALA A 181 5.12 9.98 -29.44
N VAL A 182 5.00 8.68 -29.18
CA VAL A 182 4.90 7.64 -30.21
C VAL A 182 3.65 7.81 -31.09
N GLY A 183 2.54 8.26 -30.51
CA GLY A 183 1.30 8.54 -31.24
C GLY A 183 1.41 9.72 -32.21
N GLN A 184 2.24 10.72 -31.90
CA GLN A 184 2.52 11.85 -32.79
C GLN A 184 3.42 11.44 -33.96
N GLU A 185 4.41 10.57 -33.71
CA GLU A 185 5.35 10.09 -34.74
C GLU A 185 4.67 9.23 -35.82
N LYS A 186 3.61 8.49 -35.48
CA LYS A 186 2.80 7.71 -36.45
C LYS A 186 1.80 8.53 -37.25
N ALA A 187 1.55 9.78 -36.87
CA ALA A 187 0.58 10.67 -37.51
C ALA A 187 1.21 11.64 -38.52
N VAL A 188 2.53 11.59 -38.67
CA VAL A 188 3.35 12.33 -39.65
C VAL A 188 3.81 11.36 -40.74
#